data_AF-A0A4Q5QQ74-F1
#
_entry.id   AF-A0A4Q5QQ74-F1
#
_cell.length_a   1.000
_cell.length_b   1.000
_cell.length_c   1.000
_cell.angle_alpha   90.00
_cell.angle_beta   90.00
_cell.angle_gamma   90.00
#
_symmetry.space_group_name_H-M   'P 1'
#
loop_
_entity.id
_entity.type
_entity.pdbx_description
1 polymer ?
#
loop_
_entity_poly.entity_id
_entity_poly.type
_entity_poly.pdbx_seq_one_letter_code
_entity_poly.pdbx_strand_id
1 'polypeptide(L)'
;MQVLFGIIYHFIGGFASGSFYIPYKKVRGWSWESYWIVGGIFSWLIVPPLAAYLTIPGFTEIIRQTDSSIIGATYMFGLLWGIGGLTYGLGVRYLGVSLGSSIILGLCMVFGALIPSMYYNFSRL
;
A
#
# COMPACT_ATOMS: atom_id res chain seq x y z
N MET A 1 -17.44 13.14 19.10
CA MET A 1 -17.43 11.67 18.92
C MET A 1 -16.70 11.20 17.67
N GLN A 2 -16.86 11.84 16.51
CA GLN A 2 -16.14 11.46 15.28
C GLN A 2 -14.60 11.54 15.38
N VAL A 3 -14.06 12.55 16.08
CA VAL A 3 -12.60 12.70 16.29
C VAL A 3 -12.00 11.52 17.08
N LEU A 4 -12.71 11.04 18.11
CA LEU A 4 -12.26 9.90 18.92
C LEU A 4 -12.18 8.62 18.08
N PHE A 5 -13.21 8.34 17.27
CA PHE A 5 -13.18 7.22 16.33
C PHE A 5 -12.09 7.37 15.28
N GLY A 6 -11.88 8.59 14.76
CA GLY A 6 -10.78 8.88 13.83
C GLY A 6 -9.41 8.56 14.42
N ILE A 7 -9.15 8.98 15.66
CA ILE A 7 -7.90 8.66 16.38
C ILE A 7 -7.76 7.14 16.57
N ILE A 8 -8.82 6.46 16.99
CA ILE A 8 -8.80 5.00 17.21
C ILE A 8 -8.51 4.25 15.91
N TYR A 9 -9.22 4.56 14.81
CA TYR A 9 -8.99 3.91 13.53
C TYR A 9 -7.60 4.22 12.97
N HIS A 10 -7.11 5.45 13.15
CA HIS A 10 -5.76 5.82 12.75
C HIS A 10 -4.71 5.04 13.54
N PHE A 11 -4.91 4.88 14.85
CA PHE A 11 -4.02 4.08 15.69
C PHE A 11 -4.02 2.60 15.28
N ILE A 12 -5.19 2.01 15.02
CA ILE A 12 -5.31 0.63 14.54
C ILE A 12 -4.58 0.46 13.21
N GLY A 13 -4.78 1.40 12.27
CA GLY A 13 -4.09 1.41 10.98
C GLY A 13 -2.57 1.52 11.11
N GLY A 14 -2.09 2.44 11.96
CA GLY A 14 -0.67 2.62 12.24
C GLY A 14 -0.04 1.38 12.89
N PHE A 15 -0.74 0.77 13.85
CA PHE A 15 -0.30 -0.47 14.49
C PHE A 15 -0.25 -1.64 13.50
N ALA A 16 -1.27 -1.82 12.65
CA ALA A 16 -1.28 -2.84 11.62
C ALA A 16 -0.12 -2.64 10.61
N SER A 17 0.09 -1.39 10.17
CA SER A 17 1.18 -1.01 9.24
C SER A 17 2.58 -1.13 9.86
N GLY A 18 2.75 -0.95 11.17
CA GLY A 18 4.04 -1.17 11.83
C GLY A 18 4.32 -2.66 12.11
N SER A 19 3.28 -3.46 12.35
CA SER A 19 3.42 -4.85 12.78
C SER A 19 3.33 -5.88 11.66
N PHE A 20 2.88 -5.52 10.46
CA PHE A 20 2.67 -6.48 9.35
C PHE A 20 3.92 -7.31 9.00
N TYR A 21 5.13 -6.78 9.24
CA TYR A 21 6.38 -7.52 8.93
C TYR A 21 6.79 -8.50 10.04
N ILE A 22 6.27 -8.35 11.26
CA ILE A 22 6.63 -9.16 12.44
C ILE A 22 6.26 -10.64 12.27
N PRO A 23 5.06 -11.01 11.76
CA PRO A 23 4.67 -12.40 11.56
C PRO A 23 5.61 -13.17 10.62
N TYR A 24 6.19 -12.51 9.60
CA TYR A 24 7.11 -13.15 8.67
C TYR A 24 8.37 -13.71 9.35
N LYS A 25 8.79 -13.15 10.49
CA LYS A 25 9.89 -13.71 11.28
C LYS A 25 9.59 -15.09 11.88
N LYS A 26 8.31 -15.47 11.99
CA LYS A 26 7.86 -16.77 12.49
C LYS A 26 7.76 -17.83 11.40
N VAL A 27 7.80 -17.44 10.12
CA VAL A 27 7.78 -18.37 9.00
C VAL A 27 9.16 -19.02 8.87
N ARG A 28 9.26 -20.31 9.17
CA ARG A 28 10.50 -21.09 9.07
C ARG A 28 10.40 -22.09 7.93
N GLY A 29 11.51 -22.31 7.22
CA GLY A 29 11.60 -23.31 6.14
C GLY A 29 11.08 -22.87 4.77
N TRP A 30 10.63 -21.62 4.62
CA TRP A 30 10.23 -21.05 3.33
C TRP A 30 11.30 -20.06 2.86
N SER A 31 11.52 -19.98 1.55
CA SER A 31 12.27 -18.87 0.97
C SER A 31 11.48 -17.57 1.18
N TRP A 32 12.21 -16.46 1.23
CA TRP A 32 11.61 -15.13 1.39
C TRP A 32 10.63 -14.82 0.28
N GLU A 33 11.01 -15.14 -0.97
CA GLU A 33 10.16 -14.94 -2.14
C GLU A 33 8.81 -15.66 -2.01
N SER A 34 8.82 -16.93 -1.53
CA SER A 34 7.60 -17.72 -1.42
C SER A 34 6.62 -17.15 -0.40
N TYR A 35 7.09 -16.81 0.81
CA TYR A 35 6.17 -16.27 1.81
C TYR A 35 5.73 -14.84 1.48
N TRP A 36 6.58 -14.06 0.81
CA TRP A 36 6.27 -12.69 0.42
C TRP A 36 5.20 -12.64 -0.67
N ILE A 37 5.32 -13.50 -1.68
CA ILE A 37 4.32 -13.62 -2.75
C ILE A 37 2.98 -14.09 -2.19
N VAL A 38 2.97 -15.12 -1.33
CA VAL A 38 1.73 -15.60 -0.70
C VAL A 38 1.08 -14.48 0.12
N GLY A 39 1.87 -13.80 0.95
CA GLY A 39 1.39 -12.66 1.73
C GLY A 39 0.85 -11.52 0.86
N GLY A 40 1.54 -11.20 -0.24
CA GLY A 40 1.12 -10.19 -1.21
C GLY A 40 -0.17 -10.55 -1.93
N ILE A 41 -0.34 -11.79 -2.38
CA ILE A 41 -1.59 -12.24 -3.04
C ILE A 41 -2.77 -12.09 -2.10
N PHE A 42 -2.65 -12.57 -0.86
CA PHE A 42 -3.74 -12.44 0.11
C PHE A 42 -4.02 -10.97 0.46
N SER A 43 -2.99 -10.18 0.74
CA SER A 43 -3.14 -8.81 1.21
C SER A 43 -3.57 -7.84 0.11
N TRP A 44 -3.22 -8.09 -1.16
CA TRP A 44 -3.45 -7.16 -2.26
C TRP A 44 -4.55 -7.61 -3.23
N LEU A 45 -4.69 -8.92 -3.49
CA LEU A 45 -5.62 -9.42 -4.51
C LEU A 45 -6.89 -10.04 -3.91
N ILE A 46 -6.82 -10.63 -2.71
CA ILE A 46 -7.97 -11.35 -2.12
C ILE A 46 -8.73 -10.44 -1.15
N VAL A 47 -8.04 -9.93 -0.12
CA VAL A 47 -8.69 -9.18 0.96
C VAL A 47 -9.36 -7.88 0.46
N PRO A 48 -8.73 -7.05 -0.40
CA PRO A 48 -9.36 -5.78 -0.80
C PRO A 48 -10.64 -5.95 -1.63
N PRO A 49 -10.70 -6.79 -2.68
CA PRO A 49 -11.95 -7.01 -3.41
C PRO A 49 -13.02 -7.67 -2.55
N LEU A 50 -12.65 -8.59 -1.67
CA LEU A 50 -13.59 -9.22 -0.73
C LEU A 50 -14.19 -8.19 0.24
N ALA A 51 -13.35 -7.34 0.83
CA ALA A 51 -13.80 -6.28 1.72
C ALA A 51 -14.68 -5.25 0.99
N ALA A 52 -14.31 -4.89 -0.25
CA ALA A 52 -15.12 -3.99 -1.08
C ALA A 52 -16.48 -4.61 -1.40
N TYR A 53 -16.53 -5.88 -1.80
CA TYR A 53 -17.78 -6.58 -2.08
C TYR A 53 -18.71 -6.66 -0.86
N LEU A 54 -18.14 -6.83 0.34
CA LEU A 54 -18.92 -6.94 1.59
C LEU A 54 -19.38 -5.57 2.15
N THR A 55 -18.63 -4.51 1.91
CA THR A 55 -18.89 -3.19 2.53
C THR A 55 -19.49 -2.16 1.57
N ILE A 56 -19.30 -2.33 0.25
CA ILE A 56 -19.73 -1.36 -0.76
C ILE A 56 -20.89 -1.97 -1.58
N PRO A 57 -22.12 -1.46 -1.42
CA PRO A 57 -23.24 -1.92 -2.22
C PRO A 57 -23.02 -1.57 -3.70
N GLY A 58 -23.23 -2.54 -4.59
CA GLY A 58 -23.08 -2.33 -6.04
C GLY A 58 -21.64 -2.19 -6.54
N PHE A 59 -20.64 -2.63 -5.78
CA PHE A 59 -19.21 -2.55 -6.16
C PHE A 59 -18.93 -2.99 -7.60
N THR A 60 -19.48 -4.13 -8.03
CA THR A 60 -19.30 -4.64 -9.40
C THR A 60 -19.87 -3.70 -10.46
N GLU A 61 -20.99 -3.06 -10.18
CA GLU A 61 -21.62 -2.11 -11.11
C GLU A 61 -20.78 -0.83 -11.21
N ILE A 62 -20.25 -0.34 -10.09
CA ILE A 62 -19.33 0.82 -10.07
C ILE A 62 -18.13 0.56 -11.00
N ILE A 63 -17.50 -0.61 -10.88
CA ILE A 63 -16.35 -0.96 -11.72
C ILE A 63 -16.75 -1.05 -13.20
N ARG A 64 -17.93 -1.62 -13.52
CA ARG A 64 -18.42 -1.72 -14.91
C ARG A 64 -18.74 -0.38 -15.55
N GLN A 65 -19.25 0.57 -14.76
CA GLN A 65 -19.59 1.92 -15.23
C GLN A 65 -18.38 2.85 -15.27
N THR A 66 -17.23 2.44 -14.73
CA THR A 66 -16.02 3.27 -14.71
C THR A 66 -15.39 3.32 -16.10
N ASP A 67 -14.97 4.52 -16.53
CA ASP A 67 -14.28 4.72 -17.80
C ASP A 67 -13.00 3.88 -17.91
N SER A 68 -12.75 3.36 -19.10
CA SER A 68 -11.57 2.51 -19.39
C SER A 68 -10.25 3.24 -19.20
N SER A 69 -10.22 4.56 -19.39
CA SER A 69 -9.04 5.40 -19.14
C SER A 69 -8.69 5.46 -17.66
N ILE A 70 -9.69 5.55 -16.79
CA ILE A 70 -9.52 5.55 -15.33
C ILE A 70 -9.03 4.18 -14.89
N ILE A 71 -9.69 3.11 -15.34
CA ILE A 71 -9.27 1.72 -15.04
C ILE A 71 -7.82 1.51 -15.48
N GLY A 72 -7.45 1.92 -16.70
CA GLY A 72 -6.10 1.82 -17.22
C GLY A 72 -5.07 2.55 -16.35
N ALA A 73 -5.36 3.79 -15.96
CA ALA A 73 -4.50 4.55 -15.05
C ALA A 73 -4.38 3.88 -13.67
N THR A 74 -5.48 3.41 -13.09
CA THR A 74 -5.48 2.71 -11.79
C THR A 74 -4.64 1.42 -11.86
N TYR A 75 -4.76 0.64 -12.93
CA TYR A 75 -3.91 -0.54 -13.14
C TYR A 75 -2.44 -0.18 -13.28
N MET A 76 -2.11 0.87 -14.04
CA MET A 76 -0.73 1.32 -14.24
C MET A 76 -0.11 1.75 -12.90
N PHE A 77 -0.78 2.62 -12.14
CA PHE A 77 -0.30 3.04 -10.82
C PHE A 77 -0.25 1.89 -9.82
N GLY A 78 -1.20 0.96 -9.88
CA GLY A 78 -1.19 -0.26 -9.07
C GLY A 78 0.01 -1.16 -9.37
N LEU A 79 0.38 -1.30 -10.65
CA LEU A 79 1.56 -2.07 -11.06
C LEU A 79 2.85 -1.40 -10.57
N LEU A 80 2.99 -0.08 -10.76
CA LEU A 80 4.13 0.67 -10.24
C LEU A 80 4.24 0.57 -8.72
N TRP A 81 3.11 0.65 -8.02
CA TRP A 81 3.06 0.45 -6.57
C TRP A 81 3.46 -0.97 -6.19
N GLY A 82 3.03 -2.00 -6.92
CA GLY A 82 3.43 -3.39 -6.70
C GLY A 82 4.94 -3.59 -6.84
N ILE A 83 5.57 -2.99 -7.85
CA ILE A 83 7.04 -2.98 -8.00
C ILE A 83 7.69 -2.31 -6.80
N GLY A 84 7.16 -1.14 -6.38
CA GLY A 84 7.63 -0.44 -5.18
C GLY A 84 7.48 -1.26 -3.89
N GLY A 85 6.38 -2.02 -3.75
CA GLY A 85 6.14 -2.92 -2.63
C GLY A 85 7.14 -4.08 -2.57
N LEU A 86 7.47 -4.67 -3.73
CA LEU A 86 8.48 -5.72 -3.84
C LEU A 86 9.88 -5.21 -3.45
N THR A 87 10.30 -4.05 -3.98
CA THR A 87 11.59 -3.45 -3.64
C THR A 87 11.65 -2.98 -2.19
N TYR A 88 10.52 -2.51 -1.63
CA TYR A 88 10.40 -2.21 -0.21
C TYR A 88 10.60 -3.46 0.66
N GLY A 89 9.97 -4.58 0.31
CA GLY A 89 10.16 -5.85 1.00
C GLY A 89 11.62 -6.31 0.99
N LEU A 90 12.31 -6.18 -0.15
CA LEU A 90 13.75 -6.46 -0.26
C LEU A 90 14.56 -5.49 0.60
N GLY A 91 14.26 -4.20 0.57
CA GLY A 91 14.94 -3.19 1.40
C GLY A 91 14.83 -3.50 2.88
N VAL A 92 13.63 -3.87 3.35
CA VAL A 92 13.40 -4.31 4.73
C VAL A 92 14.12 -5.62 5.05
N ARG A 93 14.23 -6.56 4.10
CA ARG A 93 14.99 -7.81 4.26
C ARG A 93 16.48 -7.55 4.49
N TYR A 94 17.10 -6.65 3.72
CA TYR A 94 18.55 -6.40 3.77
C TYR A 94 18.95 -5.40 4.86
N LEU A 95 18.15 -4.35 5.09
CA LEU A 95 18.47 -3.27 6.04
C LEU A 95 17.78 -3.43 7.40
N GLY A 96 16.82 -4.35 7.49
CA GLY A 96 15.95 -4.50 8.65
C GLY A 96 14.76 -3.53 8.64
N VAL A 97 13.73 -3.86 9.42
CA VAL A 97 12.45 -3.12 9.46
C VAL A 97 12.63 -1.66 9.86
N SER A 98 13.46 -1.38 10.86
CA SER A 98 13.66 -0.01 11.36
C SER A 98 14.37 0.88 10.34
N LEU A 99 15.58 0.50 9.90
CA LEU A 99 16.38 1.33 9.00
C LEU A 99 15.79 1.37 7.58
N GLY A 100 15.40 0.21 7.05
CA GLY A 100 14.81 0.09 5.71
C GLY A 100 13.54 0.92 5.57
N SER A 101 12.62 0.82 6.54
CA SER A 101 11.36 1.57 6.45
C SER A 101 11.55 3.06 6.59
N SER A 102 12.40 3.52 7.51
CA SER A 102 12.66 4.95 7.71
C SER A 102 13.25 5.62 6.46
N ILE A 103 14.21 4.97 5.80
CA ILE A 103 14.82 5.51 4.58
C ILE A 103 13.82 5.51 3.43
N ILE A 104 13.17 4.37 3.17
CA ILE A 104 12.29 4.23 2.00
C ILE A 104 11.07 5.13 2.14
N LEU A 105 10.37 5.08 3.28
CA LEU A 105 9.22 5.94 3.52
C LEU A 105 9.62 7.41 3.64
N GLY A 106 10.80 7.70 4.20
CA GLY A 106 11.39 9.04 4.21
C GLY A 106 11.53 9.64 2.82
N LEU A 107 12.12 8.89 1.89
CA LEU A 107 12.25 9.30 0.50
C LEU A 107 10.87 9.45 -0.16
N CYS A 108 9.96 8.50 0.04
CA CYS A 108 8.59 8.60 -0.47
C CYS A 108 7.88 9.87 0.02
N MET A 109 8.06 10.26 1.28
CA MET A 109 7.50 11.50 1.84
C MET A 109 8.09 12.73 1.17
N VAL A 110 9.42 12.78 0.97
CA VAL A 110 10.10 13.91 0.32
C VAL A 110 9.61 14.07 -1.12
N PHE A 111 9.64 13.02 -1.93
CA PHE A 111 9.18 13.09 -3.31
C PHE A 111 7.67 13.33 -3.39
N GLY A 112 6.89 12.68 -2.53
CA GLY A 112 5.43 12.84 -2.47
C GLY A 112 4.98 14.25 -2.05
N ALA A 113 5.78 14.98 -1.27
CA ALA A 113 5.51 16.37 -0.93
C ALA A 113 6.02 17.35 -1.99
N LEU A 114 7.24 17.15 -2.50
CA LEU A 114 7.89 18.10 -3.40
C LEU A 114 7.36 18.06 -4.82
N ILE A 115 7.17 16.87 -5.42
CA ILE A 115 6.77 16.75 -6.83
C ILE A 115 5.42 17.41 -7.11
N PRO A 116 4.34 17.17 -6.33
CA PRO A 116 3.07 17.84 -6.55
C PRO A 116 3.19 19.35 -6.35
N SER A 117 3.89 19.78 -5.30
CA SER A 117 4.07 21.20 -4.99
C SER A 117 4.78 21.95 -6.12
N MET A 118 5.83 21.35 -6.70
CA MET A 118 6.52 21.88 -7.88
C MET A 118 5.60 21.90 -9.10
N TYR A 119 4.95 20.78 -9.41
CA TYR A 119 4.03 20.68 -10.56
C TYR A 119 2.94 21.76 -10.51
N TYR A 120 2.26 21.92 -9.37
CA TYR A 120 1.23 22.94 -9.20
C TYR A 120 1.78 24.36 -9.28
N ASN A 121 3.00 24.61 -8.80
CA ASN A 121 3.64 25.92 -8.89
C ASN A 121 3.99 26.29 -10.35
N PHE A 122 4.62 25.37 -11.09
CA PHE A 122 4.99 25.60 -12.49
C PHE A 122 3.79 25.62 -13.44
N SER A 123 2.71 24.89 -13.16
CA SER A 123 1.47 24.92 -13.97
C SER A 123 0.64 26.19 -13.81
N ARG A 124 0.97 27.04 -12.83
CA ARG A 124 0.32 28.35 -12.60
C ARG A 124 1.08 29.53 -13.23
N LEU A 125 2.25 29.29 -13.82
CA LEU A 125 3.03 30.25 -14.60
C LEU A 125 2.74 30.07 -16.09
#